data_AF-J0SJV3-F1
#
_entry.id   AF-J0SJV3-F1
#
_cell.length_a   1.000
_cell.length_b   1.000
_cell.length_c   1.000
_cell.angle_alpha   90.00
_cell.angle_beta   90.00
_cell.angle_gamma   90.00
#
_symmetry.space_group_name_H-M   'P 1'
#
loop_
_entity.id
_entity.type
_entity.pdbx_description
1 polymer ?
#
loop_
_entity_poly.entity_id
_entity_poly.type
_entity_poly.pdbx_seq_one_letter_code
_entity_poly.pdbx_strand_id
1 'polypeptide(L)' 'MALSEQTAARLVGFDELGVQMQISTLQVIEADLRRALSADVPAEMQGSAARVGAREQGRNDA' A
#
# COMPACT_ATOMS: atom_id res chain seq x y z
N MET A 1 7.71 4.01 17.84
CA MET A 1 7.07 2.70 17.64
C MET A 1 7.21 2.33 16.18
N ALA A 2 7.62 1.09 15.90
CA ALA A 2 7.67 0.56 14.55
C ALA A 2 6.26 0.45 13.93
N LEU A 3 6.18 0.45 12.60
CA LEU A 3 4.91 0.24 11.88
C LEU A 3 4.26 -1.09 12.27
N SER A 4 5.08 -2.14 12.41
CA SER A 4 4.64 -3.46 12.86
C SER A 4 4.01 -3.43 14.25
N GLU A 5 4.61 -2.74 15.22
CA GLU A 5 4.08 -2.58 16.58
C GLU A 5 2.73 -1.85 16.56
N GLN A 6 2.62 -0.80 15.75
CA GLN A 6 1.39 -0.03 15.58
C GLN A 6 0.25 -0.82 14.93
N THR A 7 0.57 -1.67 13.93
CA THR A 7 -0.42 -2.56 13.32
C THR A 7 -0.83 -3.65 14.29
N ALA A 8 0.12 -4.25 15.03
CA ALA A 8 -0.17 -5.28 16.03
C ALA A 8 -1.11 -4.76 17.13
N ALA A 9 -0.88 -3.54 17.63
CA ALA A 9 -1.73 -2.93 18.64
C ALA A 9 -3.19 -2.73 18.17
N ARG A 10 -3.41 -2.49 16.87
CA ARG A 10 -4.74 -2.35 16.27
C ARG A 10 -5.45 -3.68 16.03
N LEU A 11 -4.71 -4.80 16.05
CA LEU A 11 -5.24 -6.15 15.85
C LEU A 11 -5.56 -6.87 17.16
N VAL A 12 -5.31 -6.26 18.32
CA VAL A 12 -5.68 -6.83 19.63
C VAL A 12 -7.21 -6.94 19.73
N GLY A 13 -7.73 -8.14 19.98
CA GLY A 13 -9.18 -8.40 20.07
C GLY A 13 -9.92 -8.28 18.74
N PHE A 14 -9.20 -8.28 17.62
CA PHE A 14 -9.79 -8.09 16.29
C PHE A 14 -10.79 -9.19 15.91
N ASP A 15 -10.53 -10.42 16.34
CA ASP A 15 -11.39 -11.59 16.10
C ASP A 15 -12.75 -11.49 16.82
N GLU A 16 -12.85 -10.65 17.87
CA GLU A 16 -14.09 -10.40 18.62
C GLU A 16 -15.00 -9.37 17.94
N LEU A 17 -14.49 -8.63 16.94
CA LEU A 17 -15.28 -7.66 16.18
C LEU A 17 -16.26 -8.36 15.23
N GLY A 18 -17.42 -7.73 14.99
CA GLY A 18 -18.31 -8.18 13.92
C GLY A 18 -17.64 -8.08 12.54
N VAL A 19 -18.01 -8.97 11.61
CA VAL A 19 -17.37 -9.10 10.28
C VAL A 19 -17.22 -7.77 9.52
N GLN A 20 -18.25 -6.92 9.53
CA GLN A 20 -18.17 -5.62 8.86
C GLN A 20 -17.14 -4.68 9.51
N MET A 21 -17.03 -4.70 10.84
CA MET A 21 -16.03 -3.92 11.59
C MET A 21 -14.61 -4.45 11.35
N GLN A 22 -14.46 -5.77 11.22
CA GLN A 22 -13.18 -6.39 10.83
C GLN A 22 -12.73 -5.91 9.46
N ILE A 23 -13.62 -5.96 8.46
CA ILE A 23 -13.35 -5.50 7.10
C ILE A 23 -12.95 -4.02 7.10
N SER A 24 -13.73 -3.15 7.74
CA SER A 24 -13.42 -1.71 7.79
C SER A 24 -12.09 -1.43 8.50
N THR A 25 -11.78 -2.15 9.58
CA THR A 25 -10.50 -2.01 10.29
C THR A 25 -9.32 -2.44 9.40
N LEU A 26 -9.45 -3.54 8.64
CA LEU A 26 -8.41 -3.98 7.71
C LEU A 26 -8.20 -2.99 6.57
N GLN A 27 -9.25 -2.38 6.03
CA GLN A 27 -9.14 -1.37 4.96
C GLN A 27 -8.34 -0.14 5.43
N VAL A 28 -8.53 0.30 6.67
CA VAL A 28 -7.77 1.41 7.25
C VAL A 28 -6.30 1.02 7.40
N ILE A 29 -6.03 -0.17 7.95
CA ILE A 29 -4.65 -0.68 8.10
C ILE A 29 -3.98 -0.80 6.73
N GLU A 30 -4.66 -1.34 5.72
CA GLU A 30 -4.14 -1.44 4.35
C GLU A 30 -3.77 -0.08 3.76
N ALA A 31 -4.65 0.93 3.91
CA ALA A 31 -4.39 2.27 3.42
C ALA A 31 -3.17 2.91 4.10
N ASP A 32 -3.04 2.72 5.41
CA ASP A 32 -1.90 3.22 6.19
C ASP A 32 -0.60 2.51 5.80
N LEU A 33 -0.62 1.20 5.61
CA LEU A 33 0.53 0.42 5.14
C LEU A 33 0.95 0.86 3.74
N ARG A 34 -0.01 1.02 2.82
CA ARG A 34 0.26 1.51 1.46
C ARG A 34 0.90 2.89 1.49
N ARG A 35 0.42 3.79 2.33
CA ARG A 35 0.99 5.13 2.49
C ARG A 35 2.42 5.08 3.04
N ALA A 36 2.65 4.30 4.10
CA ALA A 36 3.97 4.17 4.71
C ALA A 36 4.99 3.61 3.70
N LEU A 37 4.65 2.50 3.04
CA LEU A 37 5.50 1.89 2.03
C LEU A 37 5.73 2.78 0.82
N SER A 38 4.73 3.58 0.41
CA SER A 38 4.89 4.53 -0.70
C SER A 38 5.76 5.73 -0.32
N ALA A 39 5.79 6.12 0.95
CA ALA A 39 6.65 7.20 1.45
C ALA A 39 8.12 6.78 1.55
N ASP A 40 8.38 5.49 1.75
CA ASP A 40 9.73 4.90 1.77
C ASP A 40 10.29 4.62 0.37
N VAL A 41 9.52 4.82 -0.71
CA VAL A 41 10.03 4.76 -2.08
C VAL A 41 10.66 6.12 -2.44
N PRO A 42 11.97 6.18 -2.77
CA PRO A 42 12.57 7.40 -3.29
C PRO A 42 11.77 7.88 -4.51
N ALA A 43 11.44 9.17 -4.57
CA ALA A 43 10.65 9.77 -5.66
C ALA A 43 11.21 9.44 -7.07
N GLU A 44 12.50 9.15 -7.14
CA GLU A 44 13.26 8.75 -8.33
C GLU A 44 12.82 7.38 -8.90
N MET A 45 12.32 6.48 -8.06
CA MET A 45 11.81 5.16 -8.44
C MET A 45 10.34 5.22 -8.90
N GLN A 46 9.56 6.17 -8.39
CA GLN A 46 8.14 6.33 -8.76
C GLN A 46 7.97 6.76 -10.23
N GLY A 47 8.93 7.50 -10.79
CA GLY A 47 8.94 7.88 -12.21
C GLY A 47 9.46 6.79 -13.17
N SER A 48 10.14 5.76 -12.66
CA SER A 48 10.76 4.72 -13.48
C SER A 48 9.78 3.61 -13.85
N ALA A 49 8.83 3.26 -12.97
CA ALA A 49 7.74 2.34 -13.28
C ALA A 49 6.77 2.89 -14.34
N ALA A 50 6.56 4.21 -14.38
CA ALA A 50 5.71 4.87 -15.38
C ALA A 50 6.35 4.94 -16.78
N ARG A 51 7.69 4.85 -16.88
CA ARG A 51 8.40 4.94 -18.17
C ARG A 51 8.58 3.60 -18.87
N VAL A 52 8.46 2.48 -18.17
CA VAL A 52 8.54 1.15 -18.79
C VAL A 52 7.32 0.89 -19.69
N GLY A 53 6.12 1.32 -19.29
CA GLY A 53 4.92 1.20 -20.14
C GLY A 53 4.85 2.18 -21.32
N ALA A 54 5.53 3.33 -21.23
CA ALA A 54 5.53 4.33 -22.31
C ALA A 54 6.54 4.02 -23.44
N ARG A 55 7.56 3.20 -23.17
CA ARG A 55 8.61 2.89 -24.16
C ARG A 55 8.24 1.76 -25.11
N GLU A 56 7.25 0.93 -24.77
CA GLU A 56 6.78 -0.17 -25.63
C GLU A 56 5.73 0.29 -26.66
N GLN A 57 4.95 1.35 -26.37
CA GLN A 57 3.91 1.84 -27.28
C GLN A 57 4.46 2.59 -28.52
N GLY A 58 5.70 3.08 -28.48
CA GLY A 58 6.29 3.88 -29.57
C GLY A 58 7.04 3.11 -30.66
N ARG A 59 6.98 1.77 -30.66
CA ARG A 59 7.71 0.92 -31.63
C ARG A 59 6.82 0.19 -32.65
N ASN A 60 5.53 0.48 -32.68
CA ASN A 60 4.57 -0.14 -33.61
C ASN A 60 3.92 0.87 -34.55
N ASP A 61 4.67 1.87 -35.01
CA ASP A 61 4.26 2.77 -36.10
C ASP A 61 5.51 3.14 -36.92
N ALA A 62 6.01 2.21 -37.73
CA ALA A 62 7.00 2.45 -38.78
C ALA A 62 6.85 1.41 -39.88
#